data_AF-A0A8B5YG01-F1
#
_entry.id   AF-A0A8B5YG01-F1
#
_cell.length_a   1.000
_cell.length_b   1.000
_cell.length_c   1.000
_cell.angle_alpha   90.00
_cell.angle_beta   90.00
_cell.angle_gamma   90.00
#
_symmetry.space_group_name_H-M   'P 1'
#
loop_
_entity.id
_entity.type
_entity.pdbx_description
1 polymer ?
#
loop_
_entity_poly.entity_id
_entity_poly.type
_entity_poly.pdbx_seq_one_letter_code
_entity_poly.pdbx_strand_id
1 'polypeptide(L)'
;MVARQKESVRLDPEIVSLGRKLAKQDFGSEKKFGLLIENAIRAYHARKVQPVEASSLLSATEQALIDRIEKRVQDMGKQTVERIANLTAKSSFETVYSSIILEQIFDSLFNKSNPKQKREEIRGLAAKRMQGRLDKEGAEKISSLIQENKALESECNQIREMLAQMAAQYEELQKLHESLNQKHENQKANTQHYYNRARQLDQEKEELTRQLRNQEKENASLQKKLQFLLDNYSRFKSNRNLIEEYEQGRY
;
A
#
# COMPACT_ATOMS: atom_id res chain seq x y z
N MET A 1 37.36 22.71 4.69
CA MET A 1 36.13 22.84 3.87
C MET A 1 36.07 21.64 2.94
N VAL A 2 35.08 20.76 3.07
CA VAL A 2 34.92 19.59 2.20
C VAL A 2 34.41 20.07 0.85
N ALA A 3 35.12 19.72 -0.23
CA ALA A 3 34.73 20.08 -1.59
C ALA A 3 33.37 19.44 -1.91
N ARG A 4 32.36 20.24 -2.27
CA ARG A 4 31.05 19.74 -2.69
C ARG A 4 31.21 19.01 -4.03
N GLN A 5 31.17 17.68 -4.00
CA GLN A 5 31.05 16.88 -5.22
C GLN A 5 29.69 17.19 -5.87
N LYS A 6 29.72 17.58 -7.15
CA LYS A 6 28.50 17.80 -7.93
C LYS A 6 28.02 16.45 -8.44
N GLU A 7 27.14 15.81 -7.70
CA GLU A 7 26.39 14.66 -8.18
C GLU A 7 25.10 15.12 -8.85
N SER A 8 24.92 14.77 -10.12
CA SER A 8 23.70 15.07 -10.87
C SER A 8 22.79 13.85 -10.88
N VAL A 9 21.64 13.94 -10.22
CA VAL A 9 20.60 12.91 -10.25
C VAL A 9 19.59 13.25 -11.35
N ARG A 10 19.33 12.30 -12.25
CA ARG A 10 18.24 12.42 -13.22
C ARG A 10 16.93 12.04 -12.53
N LEU A 11 15.97 12.95 -12.56
CA LEU A 11 14.62 12.74 -12.03
C LEU A 11 13.64 12.75 -13.20
N ASP A 12 12.60 11.92 -13.11
CA ASP A 12 11.56 11.92 -14.13
C ASP A 12 10.86 13.28 -14.23
N PRO A 13 10.51 13.74 -15.44
CA PRO A 13 9.89 15.05 -15.66
C PRO A 13 8.61 15.26 -14.83
N GLU A 14 7.82 14.20 -14.65
CA GLU A 14 6.60 14.22 -13.85
C GLU A 14 6.90 14.44 -12.36
N ILE A 15 7.93 13.77 -11.83
CA ILE A 15 8.39 13.92 -10.44
C ILE A 15 8.94 15.33 -10.20
N VAL A 16 9.66 15.89 -11.17
CA VAL A 16 10.13 17.28 -11.10
C VAL A 16 8.95 18.25 -11.07
N SER A 17 7.92 18.02 -11.88
CA SER A 17 6.72 18.85 -11.89
C SER A 17 5.95 18.79 -10.56
N LEU A 18 5.80 17.58 -10.00
CA LEU A 18 5.12 17.33 -8.74
C LEU A 18 5.89 17.95 -7.58
N GLY A 19 7.19 17.68 -7.48
CA GLY A 19 7.99 18.22 -6.38
C GLY A 19 8.18 19.73 -6.47
N ARG A 20 8.11 20.36 -7.66
CA ARG A 20 8.05 21.84 -7.75
C ARG A 20 6.73 22.39 -7.19
N LYS A 21 5.60 21.74 -7.46
CA LYS A 21 4.30 22.09 -6.86
C LYS A 21 4.35 21.96 -5.33
N LEU A 22 4.89 20.84 -4.82
CA LEU A 22 5.05 20.62 -3.39
C LEU A 22 6.03 21.61 -2.75
N ALA A 23 7.13 21.96 -3.43
CA ALA A 23 8.08 22.95 -2.91
C ALA A 23 7.47 24.36 -2.83
N LYS A 24 6.55 24.70 -3.73
CA LYS A 24 5.78 25.93 -3.67
C LYS A 24 4.80 25.93 -2.48
N GLN A 25 4.17 24.79 -2.21
CA GLN A 25 3.23 24.63 -1.10
C GLN A 25 3.94 24.66 0.26
N ASP A 26 5.03 23.91 0.42
CA ASP A 26 5.68 23.72 1.72
C ASP A 26 6.71 24.81 2.06
N PHE A 27 7.36 25.39 1.04
CA PHE A 27 8.45 26.35 1.23
C PHE A 27 8.22 27.71 0.55
N GLY A 28 7.04 27.92 -0.02
CA GLY A 28 6.60 29.16 -0.66
C GLY A 28 7.26 29.46 -2.01
N SER A 29 8.11 28.57 -2.54
CA SER A 29 8.85 28.83 -3.78
C SER A 29 9.29 27.54 -4.48
N GLU A 30 8.99 27.45 -5.78
CA GLU A 30 9.40 26.34 -6.65
C GLU A 30 10.93 26.17 -6.74
N LYS A 31 11.69 27.26 -6.54
CA LYS A 31 13.16 27.24 -6.55
C LYS A 31 13.78 26.46 -5.37
N LYS A 32 12.99 26.13 -4.35
CA LYS A 32 13.44 25.37 -3.16
C LYS A 32 13.25 23.85 -3.31
N PHE A 33 13.09 23.37 -4.53
CA PHE A 33 12.96 21.94 -4.86
C PHE A 33 14.06 21.06 -4.24
N GLY A 34 15.32 21.52 -4.23
CA GLY A 34 16.42 20.78 -3.60
C GLY A 34 16.22 20.57 -2.09
N LEU A 35 15.67 21.58 -1.40
CA LEU A 35 15.40 21.51 0.04
C LEU A 35 14.28 20.49 0.37
N LEU A 36 13.28 20.41 -0.49
CA LEU A 36 12.21 19.42 -0.41
C LEU A 36 12.77 17.99 -0.56
N ILE A 37 13.66 17.77 -1.53
CA ILE A 37 14.32 16.47 -1.74
C ILE A 37 15.19 16.10 -0.53
N GLU A 38 16.00 17.01 -0.02
CA GLU A 38 16.83 16.76 1.16
C GLU A 38 15.98 16.39 2.39
N ASN A 39 14.87 17.08 2.63
CA ASN A 39 13.94 16.75 3.71
C ASN A 39 13.25 15.40 3.49
N ALA A 40 12.87 15.07 2.25
CA ALA A 40 12.29 13.77 1.92
C ALA A 40 13.28 12.63 2.15
N ILE A 41 14.56 12.82 1.79
CA ILE A 41 15.63 11.84 2.03
C ILE A 41 15.89 11.68 3.53
N ARG A 42 15.93 12.79 4.30
CA ARG A 42 16.06 12.73 5.76
C ARG A 42 14.86 12.03 6.42
N ALA A 43 13.65 12.31 5.96
CA ALA A 43 12.44 11.66 6.46
C ALA A 43 12.41 10.17 6.10
N TYR A 44 12.82 9.81 4.88
CA TYR A 44 12.96 8.42 4.46
C TYR A 44 14.01 7.69 5.29
N HIS A 45 15.17 8.30 5.52
CA HIS A 45 16.22 7.75 6.36
C HIS A 45 15.79 7.60 7.83
N ALA A 46 15.08 8.58 8.39
CA ALA A 46 14.51 8.49 9.73
C ALA A 46 13.50 7.33 9.85
N ARG A 47 12.63 7.16 8.85
CA ARG A 47 11.62 6.09 8.81
C ARG A 47 12.23 4.69 8.58
N LYS A 48 13.34 4.58 7.85
CA LYS A 48 14.00 3.30 7.58
C LYS A 48 14.75 2.74 8.79
N VAL A 49 15.09 3.59 9.77
CA VAL A 49 15.92 3.22 10.94
C VAL A 49 15.10 2.69 12.13
N GLN A 50 13.77 2.75 12.12
CA GLN A 50 12.98 2.57 13.36
C GLN A 50 11.86 1.49 13.32
N PRO A 51 12.11 0.24 12.90
CA PRO A 51 11.18 -0.86 13.16
C PRO A 51 11.00 -1.13 14.66
N VAL A 52 12.02 -0.86 15.49
CA VAL A 52 11.98 -1.04 16.95
C VAL A 52 11.11 0.02 17.63
N GLU A 53 11.17 1.28 17.20
CA GLU A 53 10.33 2.33 17.80
C GLU A 53 8.87 2.18 17.39
N ALA A 54 8.56 1.79 16.14
CA ALA A 54 7.19 1.50 15.73
C ALA A 54 6.58 0.33 16.52
N SER A 55 7.34 -0.73 16.76
CA SER A 55 6.91 -1.85 17.62
C SER A 55 6.73 -1.41 19.08
N SER A 56 7.63 -0.57 19.62
CA SER A 56 7.51 -0.04 20.98
C SER A 56 6.33 0.91 21.14
N LEU A 57 6.03 1.75 20.14
CA LEU A 57 4.89 2.65 20.12
C LEU A 57 3.60 1.84 20.02
N LEU A 58 3.54 0.83 19.16
CA LEU A 58 2.39 -0.06 19.05
C LEU A 58 2.14 -0.79 20.38
N SER A 59 3.16 -1.38 20.98
CA SER A 59 3.06 -2.06 22.28
C SER A 59 2.62 -1.10 23.40
N ALA A 60 3.16 0.12 23.44
CA ALA A 60 2.74 1.14 24.41
C ALA A 60 1.28 1.59 24.18
N THR A 61 0.87 1.72 22.92
CA THR A 61 -0.53 2.07 22.59
C THR A 61 -1.50 0.93 22.88
N GLU A 62 -1.08 -0.32 22.67
CA GLU A 62 -1.85 -1.52 22.96
C GLU A 62 -2.06 -1.66 24.47
N GLN A 63 -1.01 -1.52 25.28
CA GLN A 63 -1.13 -1.52 26.73
C GLN A 63 -2.03 -0.40 27.24
N ALA A 64 -1.89 0.83 26.71
CA ALA A 64 -2.74 1.96 27.09
C ALA A 64 -4.22 1.80 26.66
N LEU A 65 -4.50 0.96 25.66
CA LEU A 65 -5.85 0.58 25.27
C LEU A 65 -6.41 -0.50 26.20
N ILE A 66 -5.61 -1.52 26.52
CA ILE A 66 -5.98 -2.58 27.47
C ILE A 66 -6.30 -1.97 28.84
N ASP A 67 -5.44 -1.12 29.38
CA ASP A 67 -5.66 -0.46 30.68
C ASP A 67 -6.95 0.39 30.68
N ARG A 68 -7.26 1.04 29.55
CA ARG A 68 -8.50 1.81 29.39
C ARG A 68 -9.74 0.92 29.34
N ILE A 69 -9.65 -0.21 28.66
CA ILE A 69 -10.73 -1.19 28.58
C ILE A 69 -10.98 -1.80 29.97
N GLU A 70 -9.93 -2.23 30.66
CA GLU A 70 -10.03 -2.77 32.02
C GLU A 70 -10.66 -1.78 32.99
N LYS A 71 -10.20 -0.52 32.98
CA LYS A 71 -10.78 0.54 33.82
C LYS A 71 -12.26 0.76 33.51
N ARG A 72 -12.64 0.80 32.23
CA ARG A 72 -14.04 0.99 31.82
C ARG A 72 -14.92 -0.19 32.22
N VAL A 73 -14.41 -1.42 32.12
CA VAL A 73 -15.10 -2.64 32.57
C VAL A 73 -15.28 -2.62 34.08
N GLN A 74 -14.25 -2.24 34.84
CA GLN A 74 -14.35 -2.10 36.30
C GLN A 74 -15.35 -1.02 36.71
N ASP A 75 -15.32 0.15 36.07
CA ASP A 75 -16.24 1.25 36.37
C ASP A 75 -17.69 0.88 36.03
N MET A 76 -17.92 0.24 34.88
CA MET A 76 -19.24 -0.32 34.52
C MET A 76 -19.69 -1.39 35.52
N GLY A 77 -18.79 -2.27 35.96
CA GLY A 77 -19.06 -3.28 36.97
C GLY A 77 -19.52 -2.66 38.29
N LYS A 78 -18.76 -1.67 38.80
CA LYS A 78 -19.10 -0.94 40.04
C LYS A 78 -20.44 -0.22 39.92
N GLN A 79 -20.67 0.53 38.84
CA GLN A 79 -21.94 1.22 38.63
C GLN A 79 -23.13 0.26 38.54
N THR A 80 -22.95 -0.91 37.91
CA THR A 80 -24.00 -1.92 37.81
C THR A 80 -24.32 -2.52 39.17
N VAL A 81 -23.30 -2.86 39.96
CA VAL A 81 -23.46 -3.38 41.32
C VAL A 81 -24.12 -2.35 42.24
N GLU A 82 -23.68 -1.09 42.21
CA GLU A 82 -24.28 0.01 42.99
C GLU A 82 -25.73 0.25 42.59
N ARG A 83 -26.04 0.21 41.29
CA ARG A 83 -27.41 0.39 40.79
C ARG A 83 -28.32 -0.76 41.23
N ILE A 84 -27.85 -2.01 41.15
CA ILE A 84 -28.59 -3.18 41.62
C ILE A 84 -28.80 -3.07 43.14
N ALA A 85 -27.75 -2.79 43.91
CA ALA A 85 -27.84 -2.63 45.36
C ALA A 85 -28.83 -1.52 45.76
N ASN A 86 -28.80 -0.36 45.11
CA ASN A 86 -29.75 0.73 45.35
C ASN A 86 -31.18 0.36 44.97
N LEU A 87 -31.40 -0.33 43.84
CA LEU A 87 -32.72 -0.81 43.45
C LEU A 87 -33.26 -1.85 44.43
N THR A 88 -32.43 -2.79 44.87
CA THR A 88 -32.80 -3.79 45.88
C THR A 88 -33.08 -3.13 47.22
N ALA A 89 -32.27 -2.16 47.66
CA ALA A 89 -32.49 -1.44 48.90
C ALA A 89 -33.78 -0.61 48.86
N LYS A 90 -34.03 0.11 47.75
CA LYS A 90 -35.26 0.90 47.56
C LYS A 90 -36.50 0.01 47.48
N SER A 91 -36.44 -1.09 46.74
CA SER A 91 -37.51 -2.09 46.68
C SER A 91 -37.79 -2.69 48.06
N SER A 92 -36.74 -3.02 48.82
CA SER A 92 -36.87 -3.55 50.18
C SER A 92 -37.47 -2.51 51.13
N PHE A 93 -37.03 -1.25 51.04
CA PHE A 93 -37.59 -0.13 51.80
C PHE A 93 -39.06 0.09 51.48
N GLU A 94 -39.43 0.20 50.20
CA GLU A 94 -40.82 0.36 49.77
C GLU A 94 -41.69 -0.82 50.22
N THR A 95 -41.15 -2.03 50.22
CA THR A 95 -41.84 -3.23 50.71
C THR A 95 -42.08 -3.16 52.23
N VAL A 96 -41.06 -2.79 53.01
CA VAL A 96 -41.17 -2.65 54.47
C VAL A 96 -42.09 -1.48 54.84
N TYR A 97 -41.95 -0.33 54.18
CA TYR A 97 -42.78 0.84 54.37
C TYR A 97 -44.25 0.56 54.03
N SER A 98 -44.51 -0.07 52.88
CA SER A 98 -45.87 -0.49 52.49
C SER A 98 -46.42 -1.52 53.48
N SER A 99 -45.59 -2.45 53.98
CA SER A 99 -45.98 -3.38 55.03
C SER A 99 -46.42 -2.60 56.28
N ILE A 100 -45.59 -1.69 56.81
CA ILE A 100 -45.87 -0.90 58.02
C ILE A 100 -47.13 -0.03 57.87
N ILE A 101 -47.32 0.63 56.72
CA ILE A 101 -48.54 1.40 56.46
C ILE A 101 -49.76 0.48 56.44
N LEU A 102 -49.65 -0.68 55.78
CA LEU A 102 -50.72 -1.68 55.82
C LEU A 102 -50.94 -2.20 57.24
N GLU A 103 -49.90 -2.36 58.06
CA GLU A 103 -50.02 -2.71 59.49
C GLU A 103 -50.83 -1.67 60.26
N GLN A 104 -50.47 -0.39 60.15
CA GLN A 104 -51.16 0.71 60.82
C GLN A 104 -52.62 0.86 60.35
N ILE A 105 -52.85 0.75 59.04
CA ILE A 105 -54.19 0.80 58.46
C ILE A 105 -55.02 -0.39 58.94
N PHE A 106 -54.46 -1.60 58.96
CA PHE A 106 -55.17 -2.79 59.45
C PHE A 106 -55.44 -2.77 60.95
N ASP A 107 -54.48 -2.35 61.78
CA ASP A 107 -54.67 -2.24 63.23
C ASP A 107 -55.71 -1.16 63.57
N SER A 108 -55.79 -0.09 62.77
CA SER A 108 -56.83 0.94 62.92
C SER A 108 -58.23 0.51 62.46
N LEU A 109 -58.33 -0.38 61.44
CA LEU A 109 -59.60 -0.79 60.82
C LEU A 109 -60.13 -2.14 61.31
N PHE A 110 -59.29 -3.03 61.83
CA PHE A 110 -59.62 -4.45 62.08
C PHE A 110 -59.26 -4.94 63.49
N ASN A 111 -59.59 -4.17 64.53
CA ASN A 111 -59.56 -4.62 65.93
C ASN A 111 -60.40 -5.89 66.24
N LYS A 112 -61.04 -6.53 65.24
CA LYS A 112 -61.95 -7.68 65.41
C LYS A 112 -61.73 -8.87 64.47
N SER A 113 -60.70 -8.90 63.61
CA SER A 113 -60.44 -10.09 62.76
C SER A 113 -58.96 -10.43 62.65
N ASN A 114 -58.61 -11.70 62.87
CA ASN A 114 -57.24 -12.25 62.89
C ASN A 114 -56.31 -11.64 61.82
N PRO A 115 -55.54 -10.59 62.16
CA PRO A 115 -54.84 -9.76 61.17
C PRO A 115 -53.61 -10.44 60.58
N LYS A 116 -53.05 -11.43 61.28
CA LYS A 116 -51.90 -12.23 60.80
C LYS A 116 -52.20 -13.06 59.56
N GLN A 117 -53.34 -13.74 59.51
CA GLN A 117 -53.70 -14.60 58.36
C GLN A 117 -53.93 -13.78 57.07
N LYS A 118 -54.65 -12.65 57.17
CA LYS A 118 -54.86 -11.76 56.02
C LYS A 118 -53.56 -11.10 55.54
N ARG A 119 -52.61 -10.83 56.44
CA ARG A 119 -51.27 -10.33 56.04
C ARG A 119 -50.49 -11.36 55.23
N GLU A 120 -50.50 -12.62 55.65
CA GLU A 120 -49.80 -13.71 54.94
C GLU A 120 -50.36 -13.88 53.52
N GLU A 121 -51.69 -13.81 53.35
CA GLU A 121 -52.34 -13.88 52.05
C GLU A 121 -51.98 -12.71 51.13
N ILE A 122 -52.01 -11.47 51.64
CA ILE A 122 -51.68 -10.29 50.84
C ILE A 122 -50.19 -10.29 50.45
N ARG A 123 -49.29 -10.71 51.35
CA ARG A 123 -47.87 -10.89 51.03
C ARG A 123 -47.66 -11.97 49.96
N GLY A 124 -48.33 -13.11 50.07
CA GLY A 124 -48.27 -14.18 49.08
C GLY A 124 -48.76 -13.73 47.70
N LEU A 125 -49.83 -12.92 47.65
CA LEU A 125 -50.40 -12.41 46.41
C LEU A 125 -49.49 -11.36 45.74
N ALA A 126 -48.89 -10.47 46.53
CA ALA A 126 -47.94 -9.46 46.06
C ALA A 126 -46.65 -10.12 45.53
N ALA A 127 -46.10 -11.10 46.26
CA ALA A 127 -44.92 -11.86 45.84
C ALA A 127 -45.16 -12.58 44.50
N LYS A 128 -46.30 -13.26 44.34
CA LYS A 128 -46.66 -13.93 43.07
C LYS A 128 -46.80 -12.95 41.90
N ARG A 129 -47.39 -11.76 42.12
CA ARG A 129 -47.51 -10.72 41.08
C ARG A 129 -46.16 -10.14 40.70
N MET A 130 -45.27 -9.96 41.68
CA MET A 130 -43.92 -9.43 41.43
C MET A 130 -43.07 -10.45 40.66
N GLN A 131 -43.15 -11.72 41.03
CA GLN A 131 -42.45 -12.82 40.33
C GLN A 131 -42.91 -12.92 38.86
N GLY A 132 -44.22 -12.93 38.59
CA GLY A 132 -44.74 -13.00 37.22
C GLY A 132 -44.38 -11.78 36.34
N ARG A 133 -44.13 -10.60 36.94
CA ARG A 133 -43.62 -9.43 36.22
C ARG A 133 -42.15 -9.56 35.86
N LEU A 134 -41.33 -10.01 36.81
CA LEU A 134 -39.91 -10.26 36.59
C LEU A 134 -39.66 -11.32 35.52
N ASP A 135 -40.46 -12.40 35.51
CA ASP A 135 -40.36 -13.46 34.51
C ASP A 135 -40.74 -12.96 33.10
N LYS A 136 -41.74 -12.08 32.99
CA LYS A 136 -42.13 -11.46 31.72
C LYS A 136 -41.08 -10.48 31.18
N GLU A 137 -40.61 -9.56 32.02
CA GLU A 137 -39.59 -8.59 31.61
C GLU A 137 -38.26 -9.28 31.28
N GLY A 138 -37.91 -10.36 31.99
CA GLY A 138 -36.78 -11.22 31.67
C GLY A 138 -36.93 -11.90 30.31
N ALA A 139 -38.10 -12.49 30.03
CA ALA A 139 -38.37 -13.19 28.78
C ALA A 139 -38.39 -12.26 27.56
N GLU A 140 -38.99 -11.08 27.67
CA GLU A 140 -39.02 -10.07 26.59
C GLU A 140 -37.62 -9.56 26.27
N LYS A 141 -36.81 -9.29 27.30
CA LYS A 141 -35.44 -8.81 27.12
C LYS A 141 -34.51 -9.88 26.53
N ILE A 142 -34.64 -11.12 26.98
CA ILE A 142 -33.93 -12.27 26.38
C ILE A 142 -34.33 -12.46 24.91
N SER A 143 -35.62 -12.35 24.58
CA SER A 143 -36.10 -12.46 23.20
C SER A 143 -35.52 -11.37 22.30
N SER A 144 -35.47 -10.12 22.78
CA SER A 144 -34.87 -9.00 22.03
C SER A 144 -33.36 -9.21 21.78
N LEU A 145 -32.62 -9.66 22.80
CA LEU A 145 -31.18 -9.94 22.69
C LEU A 145 -30.89 -11.12 21.76
N ILE A 146 -31.76 -12.13 21.70
CA ILE A 146 -31.64 -13.25 20.76
C ILE A 146 -31.84 -12.76 19.32
N GLN A 147 -32.79 -11.86 19.08
CA GLN A 147 -33.00 -11.28 17.75
C GLN A 147 -31.80 -10.41 17.33
N GLU A 148 -31.27 -9.60 18.24
CA GLU A 148 -30.09 -8.76 18.00
C GLU A 148 -28.85 -9.63 17.71
N ASN A 149 -28.61 -10.69 18.49
CA ASN A 149 -27.52 -11.63 18.22
C ASN A 149 -27.65 -12.31 16.85
N LYS A 150 -28.86 -12.72 16.45
CA LYS A 150 -29.08 -13.31 15.12
C LYS A 150 -28.80 -12.31 13.99
N ALA A 151 -29.16 -11.04 14.18
CA ALA A 151 -28.84 -9.99 13.21
C ALA A 151 -27.33 -9.78 13.11
N LEU A 152 -26.63 -9.68 14.25
CA LEU A 152 -25.18 -9.54 14.31
C LEU A 152 -24.44 -10.75 13.73
N GLU A 153 -24.92 -11.96 13.96
CA GLU A 153 -24.38 -13.18 13.33
C GLU A 153 -24.50 -13.13 11.80
N SER A 154 -25.64 -12.66 11.29
CA SER A 154 -25.85 -12.48 9.85
C SER A 154 -24.88 -11.44 9.26
N GLU A 155 -24.71 -10.30 9.91
CA GLU A 155 -23.75 -9.27 9.49
C GLU A 155 -22.31 -9.79 9.53
N CYS A 156 -21.94 -10.52 10.58
CA CYS A 156 -20.61 -11.14 10.68
C CYS A 156 -20.34 -12.13 9.54
N ASN A 157 -21.34 -12.91 9.14
CA ASN A 157 -21.21 -13.84 8.01
C ASN A 157 -21.06 -13.09 6.68
N GLN A 158 -21.82 -12.02 6.45
CA GLN A 158 -21.66 -11.18 5.25
C GLN A 158 -20.27 -10.55 5.17
N ILE A 159 -19.75 -10.03 6.29
CA ILE A 159 -18.40 -9.46 6.34
C ILE A 159 -17.34 -10.53 6.04
N ARG A 160 -17.51 -11.75 6.56
CA ARG A 160 -16.61 -12.87 6.25
C ARG A 160 -16.62 -13.24 4.78
N GLU A 161 -17.79 -13.29 4.15
CA GLU A 161 -17.91 -13.56 2.72
C GLU A 161 -17.25 -12.46 1.88
N MET A 162 -17.47 -11.18 2.23
CA MET A 162 -16.81 -10.06 1.56
C MET A 162 -15.29 -10.13 1.71
N LEU A 163 -14.77 -10.48 2.90
CA LEU A 163 -13.34 -10.66 3.11
C LEU A 163 -12.76 -11.79 2.26
N ALA A 164 -13.47 -12.91 2.17
CA ALA A 164 -13.05 -14.03 1.33
C ALA A 164 -13.02 -13.66 -0.16
N GLN A 165 -14.02 -12.93 -0.65
CA GLN A 165 -14.04 -12.42 -2.03
C GLN A 165 -12.91 -11.43 -2.30
N MET A 166 -12.65 -10.51 -1.37
CA MET A 166 -11.57 -9.52 -1.52
C MET A 166 -10.19 -10.20 -1.52
N ALA A 167 -9.98 -11.22 -0.69
CA ALA A 167 -8.75 -11.99 -0.67
C ALA A 167 -8.50 -12.72 -2.00
N ALA A 168 -9.54 -13.35 -2.57
CA ALA A 168 -9.44 -14.01 -3.88
C ALA A 168 -9.09 -13.02 -5.01
N GLN A 169 -9.74 -11.84 -5.02
CA GLN A 169 -9.42 -10.78 -5.98
C GLN A 169 -7.98 -10.29 -5.84
N TYR A 170 -7.47 -10.19 -4.61
CA TYR A 170 -6.10 -9.74 -4.36
C TYR A 170 -5.08 -10.75 -4.88
N GLU A 171 -5.31 -12.05 -4.70
CA GLU A 171 -4.46 -13.10 -5.27
C GLU A 171 -4.43 -13.07 -6.81
N GLU A 172 -5.58 -12.86 -7.46
CA GLU A 172 -5.64 -12.73 -8.91
C GLU A 172 -4.86 -11.50 -9.39
N LEU A 173 -5.04 -10.36 -8.71
CA LEU A 173 -4.34 -9.13 -9.04
C LEU A 173 -2.83 -9.26 -8.84
N GLN A 174 -2.39 -9.97 -7.80
CA GLN A 174 -0.99 -10.25 -7.54
C GLN A 174 -0.37 -11.10 -8.66
N LYS A 175 -1.04 -12.19 -9.08
CA LYS A 175 -0.59 -13.02 -10.20
C LYS A 175 -0.49 -12.21 -11.50
N LEU A 176 -1.47 -11.33 -11.75
CA LEU A 176 -1.44 -10.45 -12.91
C LEU A 176 -0.25 -9.49 -12.86
N HIS A 177 0.00 -8.88 -11.70
CA HIS A 177 1.12 -7.97 -11.50
C HIS A 177 2.48 -8.65 -11.69
N GLU A 178 2.66 -9.86 -11.15
CA GLU A 178 3.86 -10.67 -11.37
C GLU A 178 4.07 -10.99 -12.86
N SER A 179 3.00 -11.37 -13.57
CA SER A 179 3.07 -11.63 -15.01
C SER A 179 3.44 -10.39 -15.83
N LEU A 180 2.95 -9.21 -15.42
CA LEU A 180 3.23 -7.94 -16.07
C LEU A 180 4.69 -7.54 -15.86
N ASN A 181 5.21 -7.71 -14.64
CA ASN A 181 6.60 -7.44 -14.31
C ASN A 181 7.56 -8.34 -15.09
N GLN A 182 7.24 -9.64 -15.23
CA GLN A 182 8.03 -10.54 -16.07
C GLN A 182 8.03 -10.10 -17.55
N LYS A 183 6.87 -9.70 -18.10
CA LYS A 183 6.79 -9.16 -19.46
C LYS A 183 7.61 -7.88 -19.61
N HIS A 184 7.56 -6.99 -18.63
CA HIS A 184 8.32 -5.74 -18.64
C HIS A 184 9.83 -5.98 -18.62
N GLU A 185 10.32 -6.87 -17.75
CA GLU A 185 11.75 -7.23 -17.70
C GLU A 185 12.21 -7.92 -19.00
N ASN A 186 11.41 -8.81 -19.56
CA ASN A 186 11.70 -9.43 -20.86
C ASN A 186 11.76 -8.38 -21.98
N GLN A 187 10.84 -7.42 -21.99
CA GLN A 187 10.83 -6.35 -22.97
C GLN A 187 12.05 -5.45 -22.83
N LYS A 188 12.44 -5.11 -21.60
CA LYS A 188 13.65 -4.33 -21.31
C LYS A 188 14.93 -5.04 -21.77
N ALA A 189 15.03 -6.35 -21.51
CA ALA A 189 16.14 -7.17 -21.99
C ALA A 189 16.21 -7.20 -23.52
N ASN A 190 15.07 -7.37 -24.19
CA ASN A 190 14.97 -7.34 -25.65
C ASN A 190 15.39 -5.98 -26.22
N THR A 191 14.90 -4.86 -25.63
CA THR A 191 15.30 -3.52 -26.06
C THR A 191 16.81 -3.31 -25.92
N GLN A 192 17.40 -3.76 -24.82
CA GLN A 192 18.84 -3.68 -24.61
C GLN A 192 19.60 -4.52 -25.66
N HIS A 193 19.10 -5.72 -25.98
CA HIS A 193 19.67 -6.56 -27.02
C HIS A 193 19.63 -5.88 -28.39
N TYR A 194 18.49 -5.29 -28.78
CA TYR A 194 18.37 -4.55 -30.04
C TYR A 194 19.29 -3.33 -30.09
N TYR A 195 19.42 -2.59 -28.99
CA TYR A 195 20.32 -1.44 -28.91
C TYR A 195 21.79 -1.86 -29.10
N ASN A 196 22.21 -2.93 -28.44
CA ASN A 196 23.56 -3.48 -28.60
C ASN A 196 23.80 -3.98 -30.03
N ARG A 197 22.81 -4.65 -30.63
CA ARG A 197 22.91 -5.14 -32.00
C ARG A 197 22.99 -4.00 -33.01
N ALA A 198 22.21 -2.94 -32.84
CA ALA A 198 22.27 -1.75 -33.69
C ALA A 198 23.68 -1.12 -33.63
N ARG A 199 24.26 -1.01 -32.42
CA ARG A 199 25.61 -0.47 -32.24
C ARG A 199 26.68 -1.31 -32.93
N GLN A 200 26.56 -2.64 -32.89
CA GLN A 200 27.47 -3.54 -33.61
C GLN A 200 27.36 -3.34 -35.13
N LEU A 201 26.13 -3.27 -35.65
CA LEU A 201 25.89 -3.03 -37.07
C LEU A 201 26.44 -1.68 -37.54
N ASP A 202 26.35 -0.64 -36.71
CA ASP A 202 26.95 0.67 -37.02
C ASP A 202 28.49 0.58 -37.10
N GLN A 203 29.13 -0.17 -36.20
CA GLN A 203 30.57 -0.41 -36.24
C GLN A 203 30.98 -1.21 -37.50
N GLU A 204 30.27 -2.31 -37.79
CA GLU A 204 30.49 -3.12 -39.01
C GLU A 204 30.33 -2.26 -40.28
N LYS A 205 29.32 -1.39 -40.32
CA LYS A 205 29.09 -0.45 -41.43
C LYS A 205 30.24 0.54 -41.59
N GLU A 206 30.75 1.11 -40.49
CA GLU A 206 31.89 2.02 -40.53
C GLU A 206 33.17 1.32 -41.05
N GLU A 207 33.41 0.09 -40.62
CA GLU A 207 34.54 -0.72 -41.08
C GLU A 207 34.45 -1.03 -42.57
N LEU A 208 33.30 -1.49 -43.06
CA LEU A 208 33.05 -1.73 -44.47
C LEU A 208 33.20 -0.46 -45.30
N THR A 209 32.73 0.69 -44.78
CA THR A 209 32.88 1.98 -45.46
C THR A 209 34.36 2.37 -45.57
N ARG A 210 35.19 2.09 -44.56
CA ARG A 210 36.64 2.31 -44.62
C ARG A 210 37.32 1.39 -45.63
N GLN A 211 36.96 0.11 -45.66
CA GLN A 211 37.48 -0.85 -46.62
C GLN A 211 37.17 -0.43 -48.06
N LEU A 212 35.92 -0.03 -48.32
CA LEU A 212 35.48 0.42 -49.63
C LEU A 212 36.28 1.65 -50.11
N ARG A 213 36.47 2.64 -49.23
CA ARG A 213 37.32 3.82 -49.54
C ARG A 213 38.78 3.45 -49.84
N ASN A 214 39.33 2.45 -49.15
CA ASN A 214 40.69 1.99 -49.41
C ASN A 214 40.79 1.30 -50.77
N GLN A 215 39.82 0.44 -51.11
CA GLN A 215 39.74 -0.22 -52.41
C GLN A 215 39.55 0.78 -53.56
N GLU A 216 38.73 1.81 -53.38
CA GLU A 216 38.57 2.89 -54.37
C GLU A 216 39.90 3.62 -54.65
N LYS A 217 40.67 3.93 -53.59
CA LYS A 217 42.01 4.53 -53.73
C LYS A 217 43.00 3.60 -54.42
N GLU A 218 42.98 2.32 -54.09
CA GLU A 218 43.84 1.31 -54.71
C GLU A 218 43.51 1.15 -56.20
N ASN A 219 42.23 1.03 -56.54
CA ASN A 219 41.76 0.98 -57.93
C ASN A 219 42.18 2.23 -58.72
N ALA A 220 42.03 3.42 -58.15
CA ALA A 220 42.49 4.67 -58.79
C ALA A 220 44.01 4.68 -59.00
N SER A 221 44.78 4.13 -58.06
CA SER A 221 46.24 3.99 -58.19
C SER A 221 46.62 3.00 -59.29
N LEU A 222 45.94 1.86 -59.36
CA LEU A 222 46.13 0.85 -60.41
C LEU A 222 45.77 1.39 -61.80
N GLN A 223 44.67 2.14 -61.92
CA GLN A 223 44.30 2.81 -63.17
C GLN A 223 45.37 3.80 -63.63
N LYS A 224 45.93 4.61 -62.71
CA LYS A 224 47.06 5.50 -63.04
C LYS A 224 48.29 4.74 -63.52
N LYS A 225 48.64 3.63 -62.87
CA LYS A 225 49.76 2.77 -63.31
C LYS A 225 49.49 2.15 -64.67
N LEU A 226 48.27 1.66 -64.93
CA LEU A 226 47.87 1.12 -66.22
C LEU A 226 47.97 2.18 -67.31
N GLN A 227 47.45 3.39 -67.06
CA GLN A 227 47.55 4.50 -68.01
C GLN A 227 49.01 4.86 -68.30
N PHE A 228 49.85 4.96 -67.27
CA PHE A 228 51.29 5.18 -67.44
C PHE A 228 51.95 4.09 -68.29
N LEU A 229 51.58 2.82 -68.10
CA LEU A 229 52.10 1.72 -68.92
C LEU A 229 51.62 1.81 -70.37
N LEU A 230 50.35 2.13 -70.63
CA LEU A 230 49.81 2.33 -71.98
C LEU A 230 50.49 3.51 -72.70
N ASP A 231 50.65 4.64 -71.99
CA ASP A 231 51.33 5.83 -72.50
C ASP A 231 52.81 5.56 -72.78
N ASN A 232 53.48 4.71 -72.00
CA ASN A 232 54.86 4.30 -72.30
C ASN A 232 54.95 3.21 -73.36
N TYR A 233 53.99 2.29 -73.44
CA TYR A 233 53.92 1.27 -74.49
C TYR A 233 53.76 1.91 -75.86
N SER A 234 52.97 2.98 -75.98
CA SER A 234 52.86 3.78 -77.20
C SER A 234 54.13 4.61 -77.52
N ARG A 235 55.04 4.79 -76.55
CA ARG A 235 56.35 5.46 -76.71
C ARG A 235 57.50 4.50 -77.00
N PHE A 236 57.37 3.20 -76.69
CA PHE A 236 58.20 2.21 -77.33
C PHE A 236 57.89 2.33 -78.82
N LYS A 237 58.86 2.89 -79.58
CA LYS A 237 58.81 3.05 -81.04
C LYS A 237 58.05 1.85 -81.62
N SER A 238 57.07 2.10 -82.49
CA SER A 238 56.45 1.01 -83.25
C SER A 238 57.59 0.12 -83.73
N ASN A 239 57.56 -1.18 -83.44
CA ASN A 239 58.63 -2.08 -83.89
C ASN A 239 58.86 -1.91 -85.40
N ARG A 240 57.85 -1.42 -86.14
CA ARG A 240 57.92 -0.97 -87.52
C ARG A 240 58.98 0.12 -87.79
N ASN A 241 59.04 1.19 -86.99
CA ASN A 241 60.02 2.26 -87.19
C ASN A 241 61.44 1.84 -86.79
N LEU A 242 61.58 0.94 -85.80
CA LEU A 242 62.88 0.34 -85.44
C LEU A 242 63.34 -0.65 -86.52
N ILE A 243 62.42 -1.39 -87.14
CA ILE A 243 62.71 -2.28 -88.28
C ILE A 243 63.05 -1.47 -89.53
N GLU A 244 62.35 -0.37 -89.81
CA GLU A 244 62.67 0.53 -90.92
C GLU A 244 64.02 1.24 -90.76
N GLU A 245 64.39 1.67 -89.54
CA GLU A 245 65.74 2.21 -89.28
C GLU A 245 66.83 1.14 -89.42
N TYR A 246 66.55 -0.12 -89.04
CA TYR A 246 67.45 -1.26 -89.23
C TYR A 246 67.62 -1.62 -90.71
N GLU A 247 66.54 -1.62 -91.49
CA GLU A 247 66.54 -1.89 -92.93
C GLU A 247 67.20 -0.76 -93.74
N GLN A 248 67.16 0.48 -93.25
CA GLN A 248 67.78 1.64 -93.89
C GLN A 248 69.24 1.88 -93.47
N GLY A 249 69.82 1.03 -92.60
CA GLY A 249 71.25 1.03 -92.26
C GLY A 249 71.74 2.31 -91.58
N ARG A 250 70.85 3.05 -90.90
CA ARG A 250 71.21 4.25 -90.13
C ARG A 250 71.27 3.91 -88.65
N TYR A 251 72.47 3.55 -88.22
CA TYR A 251 72.85 3.55 -86.81
C TYR A 251 73.61 4.83 -86.46
#